data_AF-A0A536MPW7-F1
#
_entry.id   AF-A0A536MPW7-F1
#
_cell.length_a   1.000
_cell.length_b   1.000
_cell.length_c   1.000
_cell.angle_alpha   90.00
_cell.angle_beta   90.00
_cell.angle_gamma   90.00
#
_symmetry.space_group_name_H-M   'P 1'
#
loop_
_entity.id
_entity.type
_entity.pdbx_description
1 polymer ?
#
loop_
_entity_poly.entity_id
_entity_poly.type
_entity_poly.pdbx_seq_one_letter_code
_entity_poly.pdbx_strand_id
1 'polypeptide(L)'
;MADSPRLHDLDLERALRELGPRYPYPPTPNLATAVRTRIVARPAMPLRPIALWRDPRRLALVAAALVVLAGAAALINPATRDAIAHFFHVRGVIVTRGPSPLPSLSPATPLDLGRLTTLEEAQRAVGFTIVLPPALGEPDAVYVATGPPGGEVALAYKPRPGIPLVRETGLGL
;
A
#
# COMPACT_ATOMS: atom_id res chain seq x y z
N MET A 1 -39.18 -14.42 -36.93
CA MET A 1 -38.08 -14.61 -35.95
C MET A 1 -38.75 -14.63 -34.58
N ALA A 2 -39.17 -15.82 -34.13
CA ALA A 2 -40.03 -15.96 -32.95
C ALA A 2 -39.18 -16.01 -31.68
N ASP A 3 -39.50 -15.11 -30.75
CA ASP A 3 -38.86 -14.94 -29.45
C ASP A 3 -39.17 -16.16 -28.58
N SER A 4 -38.14 -16.84 -28.04
CA SER A 4 -38.34 -18.00 -27.17
C SER A 4 -38.63 -17.52 -25.74
N PRO A 5 -39.81 -17.80 -25.16
CA PRO A 5 -40.16 -17.30 -23.83
C PRO A 5 -39.22 -17.91 -22.78
N ARG A 6 -38.62 -17.07 -21.92
CA ARG A 6 -37.81 -17.52 -20.77
C ARG A 6 -38.73 -18.19 -19.73
N LEU A 7 -38.92 -19.50 -19.86
CA LEU A 7 -39.64 -20.31 -18.89
C LEU A 7 -38.96 -20.20 -17.51
N HIS A 8 -39.70 -19.70 -16.52
CA HIS A 8 -39.23 -19.66 -15.14
C HIS A 8 -39.24 -21.07 -14.54
N ASP A 9 -38.33 -21.37 -13.62
CA ASP A 9 -38.07 -22.73 -13.10
C ASP A 9 -39.33 -23.39 -12.50
N LEU A 10 -40.17 -22.60 -11.84
CA LEU A 10 -41.45 -23.05 -11.27
C LEU A 10 -42.51 -23.39 -12.34
N ASP A 11 -42.51 -22.67 -13.46
CA ASP A 11 -43.43 -22.94 -14.57
C ASP A 11 -42.98 -24.19 -15.33
N LEU A 12 -41.67 -24.39 -15.45
CA LEU A 12 -41.08 -25.61 -16.01
C LEU A 12 -41.40 -26.83 -15.13
N GLU A 13 -41.21 -26.73 -13.82
CA GLU A 13 -41.55 -27.82 -12.88
C GLU A 13 -43.03 -28.20 -12.98
N ARG A 14 -43.91 -27.20 -13.02
CA ARG A 14 -45.36 -27.42 -13.14
C ARG A 14 -45.70 -28.10 -14.47
N ALA A 15 -45.14 -27.62 -15.57
CA ALA A 15 -45.34 -28.20 -16.90
C ALA A 15 -44.83 -29.65 -16.98
N LEU A 16 -43.66 -29.95 -16.40
CA LEU A 16 -43.09 -31.29 -16.38
C LEU A 16 -43.91 -32.27 -15.52
N ARG A 17 -44.42 -31.81 -14.37
CA ARG A 17 -45.28 -32.63 -13.50
C ARG A 17 -46.62 -32.94 -14.15
N GLU A 18 -47.17 -32.02 -14.93
CA GLU A 18 -48.39 -32.24 -15.72
C GLU A 18 -48.15 -33.20 -16.90
N LEU A 19 -46.97 -33.14 -17.52
CA LEU A 19 -46.61 -34.01 -18.64
C LEU A 19 -46.25 -35.44 -18.19
N GLY A 20 -45.72 -35.61 -16.98
CA GLY A 20 -45.27 -36.89 -16.44
C GLY A 20 -46.27 -38.05 -16.59
N PRO A 21 -47.54 -37.91 -16.17
CA PRO A 21 -48.55 -38.96 -16.32
C PRO A 21 -48.92 -39.30 -17.77
N ARG A 22 -48.68 -38.39 -18.72
CA ARG A 22 -48.96 -38.59 -20.15
C ARG A 22 -47.82 -39.31 -20.86
N TYR A 23 -46.65 -39.40 -20.23
CA TYR A 23 -45.49 -40.06 -20.81
C TYR A 23 -45.58 -41.57 -20.53
N PRO A 24 -45.61 -42.42 -21.58
CA PRO A 24 -45.64 -43.87 -21.42
C PRO A 24 -44.26 -44.35 -20.94
N TYR A 25 -44.00 -44.22 -19.63
CA TYR A 25 -42.80 -44.74 -19.01
C TYR A 25 -43.00 -46.21 -18.64
N PRO A 26 -42.09 -47.12 -19.01
CA PRO A 26 -42.18 -48.52 -18.62
C PRO A 26 -42.08 -48.64 -17.08
N PRO A 27 -42.65 -49.70 -16.47
CA PRO A 27 -42.51 -49.91 -15.03
C PRO A 27 -41.03 -49.92 -14.66
N THR A 28 -40.67 -49.14 -13.64
CA THR A 28 -39.26 -49.03 -13.22
C THR A 28 -38.75 -50.43 -12.85
N PRO A 29 -37.69 -50.93 -13.51
CA PRO A 29 -37.11 -52.23 -13.17
C PRO A 29 -36.65 -52.26 -11.71
N ASN A 30 -36.55 -53.43 -11.09
CA ASN A 30 -36.05 -53.56 -9.72
C ASN A 30 -34.53 -53.29 -9.65
N LEU A 31 -34.17 -52.01 -9.68
CA LEU A 31 -32.78 -51.54 -9.63
C LEU A 31 -32.10 -51.94 -8.31
N ALA A 32 -32.85 -51.98 -7.21
CA ALA A 32 -32.32 -52.35 -5.90
C ALA A 32 -31.71 -53.75 -5.92
N THR A 33 -32.40 -54.70 -6.55
CA THR A 33 -31.91 -56.07 -6.69
C THR A 33 -30.71 -56.15 -7.63
N ALA A 34 -30.77 -55.46 -8.77
CA ALA A 34 -29.70 -55.44 -9.76
C ALA A 34 -28.40 -54.79 -9.24
N VAL A 35 -28.51 -53.73 -8.44
CA VAL A 35 -27.36 -53.07 -7.82
C VAL A 35 -26.78 -53.94 -6.71
N ARG A 36 -27.64 -54.54 -5.88
CA ARG A 36 -27.20 -55.45 -4.80
C ARG A 36 -26.45 -56.65 -5.34
N THR A 37 -26.96 -57.31 -6.37
CA THR A 37 -26.26 -58.43 -7.03
C THR A 37 -24.94 -57.97 -7.64
N ARG A 38 -24.87 -56.78 -8.23
CA ARG A 38 -23.61 -56.24 -8.79
C ARG A 38 -22.55 -55.95 -7.73
N ILE A 39 -22.93 -55.39 -6.58
CA ILE A 39 -22.01 -55.11 -5.46
C ILE A 39 -21.48 -56.42 -4.86
N VAL A 40 -22.35 -57.42 -4.69
CA VAL A 40 -21.95 -58.73 -4.15
C VAL A 40 -21.07 -59.50 -5.14
N ALA A 41 -21.40 -59.48 -6.44
CA ALA A 41 -20.64 -60.20 -7.47
C ALA A 41 -19.31 -59.53 -7.84
N ARG A 42 -19.19 -58.22 -7.60
CA ARG A 42 -17.96 -57.44 -7.80
C ARG A 42 -17.68 -56.61 -6.56
N PRO A 43 -17.15 -57.21 -5.48
CA PRO A 43 -16.53 -56.41 -4.44
C PRO A 43 -15.50 -55.51 -5.12
N ALA A 44 -15.58 -54.19 -4.87
CA ALA A 44 -14.73 -53.21 -5.52
C ALA A 44 -13.27 -53.70 -5.46
N MET A 45 -12.60 -53.80 -6.62
CA MET A 45 -11.16 -54.03 -6.62
C MET A 45 -10.55 -52.97 -5.72
N PRO A 46 -9.69 -53.34 -4.75
CA PRO A 46 -9.00 -52.34 -3.95
C PRO A 46 -8.27 -51.43 -4.94
N LEU A 47 -8.57 -50.13 -4.87
CA LEU A 47 -7.82 -49.12 -5.60
C LEU A 47 -6.35 -49.37 -5.28
N ARG A 48 -5.56 -49.84 -6.26
CA ARG A 48 -4.11 -49.98 -6.07
C ARG A 48 -3.62 -48.59 -5.72
N PRO A 49 -3.14 -48.32 -4.48
CA PRO A 49 -2.56 -47.03 -4.18
C PRO A 49 -1.39 -46.87 -5.15
N ILE A 50 -1.35 -45.72 -5.82
CA ILE A 50 -0.33 -45.37 -6.81
C ILE A 50 1.02 -45.65 -6.15
N ALA A 51 1.84 -46.52 -6.74
CA ALA A 51 3.08 -47.03 -6.15
C ALA A 51 4.07 -45.93 -5.68
N LEU A 52 3.85 -44.68 -6.10
CA LEU A 52 4.52 -43.49 -5.59
C LEU A 52 4.43 -43.33 -4.06
N TRP A 53 3.37 -43.82 -3.43
CA TRP A 53 3.11 -43.64 -1.99
C TRP A 53 3.92 -44.60 -1.11
N ARG A 54 4.66 -45.54 -1.71
CA ARG A 54 5.36 -46.60 -1.00
C ARG A 54 6.82 -46.28 -0.72
N ASP A 55 7.37 -45.27 -1.40
CA ASP A 55 8.79 -44.88 -1.28
C ASP A 55 8.90 -43.46 -0.71
N PRO A 56 9.28 -43.32 0.58
CA PRO A 56 9.34 -42.01 1.25
C PRO A 56 10.34 -41.08 0.56
N ARG A 57 11.35 -41.62 -0.13
CA ARG A 57 12.34 -40.81 -0.87
C ARG A 57 11.73 -40.15 -2.10
N ARG A 58 10.85 -40.85 -2.82
CA ARG A 58 10.14 -40.28 -3.98
C ARG A 58 9.14 -39.22 -3.56
N LEU A 59 8.43 -39.45 -2.45
CA LEU A 59 7.56 -38.43 -1.85
C LEU A 59 8.35 -37.19 -1.44
N ALA A 60 9.51 -37.36 -0.79
CA ALA A 60 10.38 -36.25 -0.42
C ALA A 60 10.88 -35.48 -1.67
N LEU A 61 11.25 -36.17 -2.74
CA LEU A 61 11.67 -35.52 -4.00
C LEU A 61 10.53 -34.74 -4.68
N VAL A 62 9.33 -35.31 -4.71
CA VAL A 62 8.15 -34.62 -5.28
C VAL A 62 7.77 -33.41 -4.42
N ALA A 63 7.80 -33.54 -3.10
CA ALA A 63 7.56 -32.42 -2.19
C ALA A 63 8.61 -31.33 -2.37
N ALA A 64 9.90 -31.69 -2.45
CA ALA A 64 10.98 -30.74 -2.70
C ALA A 64 10.81 -30.03 -4.06
N ALA A 65 10.47 -30.78 -5.11
CA ALA A 65 10.20 -30.20 -6.43
C ALA A 65 9.02 -29.22 -6.38
N LEU A 66 7.94 -29.56 -5.70
CA LEU A 66 6.79 -28.67 -5.50
C LEU A 66 7.16 -27.41 -4.72
N VAL A 67 7.98 -27.51 -3.67
CA VAL A 67 8.46 -26.36 -2.90
C VAL A 67 9.31 -25.44 -3.77
N VAL A 68 10.22 -26.00 -4.58
CA VAL A 68 11.05 -25.23 -5.51
C VAL A 68 10.18 -24.51 -6.55
N LEU A 69 9.19 -25.21 -7.11
CA LEU A 69 8.32 -24.67 -8.14
C LEU A 69 7.39 -23.58 -7.59
N ALA A 70 6.86 -23.77 -6.38
CA ALA A 70 6.09 -22.76 -5.64
C ALA A 70 6.95 -21.53 -5.28
N GLY A 71 8.19 -21.76 -4.83
CA GLY A 71 9.15 -20.68 -4.54
C GLY A 71 9.48 -19.87 -5.79
N ALA A 72 9.74 -20.53 -6.92
CA ALA A 72 10.01 -19.87 -8.20
C ALA A 72 8.78 -19.05 -8.68
N ALA A 73 7.58 -19.60 -8.57
CA ALA A 73 6.34 -18.89 -8.90
C ALA A 73 6.10 -17.68 -8.00
N ALA A 74 6.39 -17.80 -6.70
CA ALA A 74 6.31 -16.69 -5.75
C ALA A 74 7.33 -15.59 -6.05
N LEU A 75 8.51 -15.94 -6.58
CA LEU A 75 9.47 -14.95 -7.05
C LEU A 75 8.98 -14.22 -8.32
N ILE A 76 8.22 -14.84 -9.21
CA ILE A 76 7.78 -14.17 -10.44
C ILE A 76 6.58 -13.23 -10.19
N ASN A 77 5.74 -13.52 -9.19
CA ASN A 77 4.53 -12.75 -8.92
C ASN A 77 4.72 -11.73 -7.77
N PRO A 78 4.71 -10.40 -8.05
CA PRO A 78 4.87 -9.37 -7.03
C PRO A 78 3.78 -9.42 -5.96
N ALA A 79 2.54 -9.79 -6.31
CA ALA A 79 1.45 -9.91 -5.33
C ALA A 79 1.69 -11.03 -4.29
N THR A 80 2.38 -12.10 -4.70
CA THR A 80 2.74 -13.20 -3.80
C THR A 80 3.91 -12.80 -2.89
N ARG A 81 4.89 -12.05 -3.41
CA ARG A 81 5.97 -11.47 -2.60
C ARG A 81 5.42 -10.58 -1.48
N ASP A 82 4.47 -9.71 -1.81
CA ASP A 82 3.86 -8.79 -0.85
C ASP A 82 3.03 -9.53 0.21
N ALA A 83 2.27 -10.55 -0.17
CA ALA A 83 1.50 -11.36 0.78
C ALA A 83 2.40 -12.14 1.76
N ILE A 84 3.53 -12.70 1.29
CA ILE A 84 4.52 -13.38 2.13
C ILE A 84 5.19 -12.37 3.06
N ALA A 85 5.64 -11.22 2.54
CA ALA A 85 6.25 -10.16 3.33
C ALA A 85 5.28 -9.63 4.41
N HIS A 86 4.00 -9.48 4.07
CA HIS A 86 2.94 -9.10 5.01
C HIS A 86 2.73 -10.14 6.11
N PHE A 87 2.65 -11.43 5.76
CA PHE A 87 2.51 -12.52 6.74
C PHE A 87 3.68 -12.56 7.73
N PHE A 88 4.91 -12.44 7.24
CA PHE A 88 6.11 -12.43 8.09
C PHE A 88 6.40 -11.07 8.73
N HIS A 89 5.52 -10.07 8.60
CA HIS A 89 5.70 -8.70 9.11
C HIS A 89 7.02 -8.04 8.65
N VAL A 90 7.60 -8.51 7.54
CA VAL A 90 8.78 -7.91 6.93
C VAL A 90 8.29 -6.70 6.13
N ARG A 91 8.15 -5.55 6.78
CA ARG A 91 7.89 -4.28 6.09
C ARG A 91 9.12 -3.90 5.27
N GLY A 92 9.15 -4.37 4.02
CA GLY A 92 10.10 -3.89 3.04
C GLY A 92 9.87 -2.40 2.81
N VAL A 93 10.88 -1.57 3.10
CA VAL A 93 10.84 -0.15 2.75
C VAL A 93 11.21 -0.04 1.28
N ILE A 94 10.20 0.10 0.41
CA ILE A 94 10.41 0.39 -1.01
C ILE A 94 10.67 1.89 -1.12
N VAL A 95 11.95 2.29 -1.24
CA VAL A 95 12.34 3.67 -1.49
C VAL A 95 12.29 3.94 -2.99
N THR A 96 11.14 4.38 -3.47
CA THR A 96 10.99 4.88 -4.84
C THR A 96 11.41 6.35 -4.87
N ARG A 97 12.60 6.64 -5.42
CA ARG A 97 13.01 8.03 -5.69
C ARG A 97 12.23 8.54 -6.91
N GLY A 98 11.13 9.22 -6.66
CA GLY A 98 10.46 10.02 -7.68
C GLY A 98 11.30 11.24 -8.06
N PRO A 99 11.09 11.84 -9.25
CA PRO A 99 11.67 13.14 -9.55
C PRO A 99 11.24 14.11 -8.46
N SER A 100 12.22 14.75 -7.81
CA SER A 100 11.93 15.82 -6.84
C SER A 100 11.05 16.85 -7.54
N PRO A 101 9.93 17.29 -6.93
CA PRO A 101 9.30 18.53 -7.35
C PRO A 101 10.42 19.57 -7.43
N LEU A 102 10.49 20.30 -8.55
CA LEU A 102 11.34 21.47 -8.65
C LEU A 102 11.05 22.33 -7.41
N PRO A 103 12.07 22.87 -6.72
CA PRO A 103 11.83 23.75 -5.59
C PRO A 103 10.86 24.82 -6.07
N SER A 104 9.72 24.92 -5.38
CA SER A 104 8.73 25.92 -5.69
C SER A 104 9.41 27.26 -5.44
N LEU A 105 9.77 27.96 -6.53
CA LEU A 105 10.26 29.33 -6.49
C LEU A 105 9.06 30.22 -6.15
N SER A 106 8.57 30.09 -4.92
CA SER A 106 7.67 31.10 -4.36
C SER A 106 8.43 32.42 -4.40
N PRO A 107 7.84 33.51 -4.92
CA PRO A 107 8.43 34.83 -4.76
C PRO A 107 8.80 35.01 -3.29
N ALA A 108 10.01 35.49 -3.02
CA ALA A 108 10.49 35.75 -1.66
C ALA A 108 9.38 36.48 -0.92
N THR A 109 8.68 35.76 -0.04
CA THR A 109 7.62 36.36 0.76
C THR A 109 8.32 37.43 1.58
N PRO A 110 7.85 38.69 1.59
CA PRO A 110 8.48 39.72 2.39
C PRO A 110 8.61 39.17 3.82
N LEU A 111 9.84 39.05 4.33
CA LEU A 111 10.03 38.59 5.70
C LEU A 111 9.29 39.58 6.59
N ASP A 112 8.35 39.09 7.38
CA ASP A 112 7.64 39.88 8.38
C ASP A 112 8.55 40.09 9.59
N LEU A 113 9.59 40.90 9.41
CA LEU A 113 10.61 41.17 10.42
C LEU A 113 10.10 42.07 11.55
N GLY A 114 8.88 42.60 11.42
CA GLY A 114 8.31 43.58 12.33
C GLY A 114 8.78 45.01 12.03
N ARG A 115 8.84 45.85 13.07
CA ARG A 115 9.10 47.29 12.92
C ARG A 115 10.58 47.60 13.00
N LEU A 116 11.09 48.37 12.03
CA LEU A 116 12.44 48.92 12.05
C LEU A 116 12.65 49.85 13.25
N THR A 117 13.75 49.66 13.99
CA THR A 117 14.08 50.39 15.21
C THR A 117 15.59 50.41 15.44
N THR A 118 16.04 51.01 16.54
CA THR A 118 17.45 50.99 16.96
C THR A 118 17.71 49.84 17.93
N LEU A 119 18.96 49.44 18.10
CA LEU A 119 19.35 48.38 19.06
C LEU A 119 18.92 48.72 20.50
N GLU A 120 19.03 49.99 20.89
CA GLU A 120 18.68 50.48 22.22
C GLU A 120 17.17 50.47 22.49
N GLU A 121 16.37 50.79 21.47
CA GLU A 121 14.91 50.70 21.52
C GLU A 121 14.46 49.24 21.50
N ALA A 122 15.10 48.40 20.70
CA ALA A 122 14.84 46.97 20.65
C ALA A 122 15.10 46.31 22.01
N GLN A 123 16.22 46.62 22.65
CA GLN A 123 16.58 46.10 23.97
C GLN A 123 15.56 46.48 25.05
N ARG A 124 14.91 47.64 24.93
CA ARG A 124 13.83 48.08 25.83
C ARG A 124 12.49 47.40 25.53
N ALA A 125 12.29 46.94 24.29
CA ALA A 125 11.04 46.35 23.83
C ALA A 125 10.94 44.84 24.10
N VAL A 126 12.07 44.14 24.25
CA VAL A 126 12.11 42.69 24.45
C VAL A 126 12.50 42.31 25.88
N GLY A 127 12.04 41.14 26.33
CA GLY A 127 12.26 40.66 27.70
C GLY A 127 13.63 40.03 27.96
N PHE A 128 14.54 40.06 26.98
CA PHE A 128 15.85 39.40 27.03
C PHE A 128 16.99 40.33 26.57
N THR A 129 18.23 40.02 26.94
CA THR A 129 19.41 40.78 26.50
C THR A 129 19.80 40.39 25.07
N ILE A 130 19.86 41.36 24.18
CA ILE A 130 20.29 41.19 22.78
C ILE A 130 21.82 41.08 22.78
N VAL A 131 22.35 39.95 22.30
CA VAL A 131 23.79 39.71 22.16
C VAL A 131 24.17 39.80 20.69
N LEU A 132 25.14 40.66 20.37
CA LEU A 132 25.67 40.79 19.02
C LEU A 132 26.81 39.78 18.79
N PRO A 133 26.81 39.05 17.66
CA PRO A 133 27.95 38.21 17.28
C PRO A 133 29.20 39.10 17.05
N PRO A 134 30.30 38.90 17.80
CA PRO A 134 31.47 39.77 17.72
C PRO A 134 32.16 39.72 16.34
N ALA A 135 32.02 38.60 15.61
CA ALA A 135 32.56 38.44 14.26
C ALA A 135 31.80 39.27 13.21
N LEU A 136 30.53 39.63 13.48
CA LEU A 136 29.67 40.38 12.54
C LEU A 136 29.59 41.86 12.89
N GLY A 137 29.92 42.26 14.11
CA GLY A 137 29.90 43.67 14.53
C GLY A 137 28.49 44.25 14.61
N GLU A 138 28.38 45.58 14.46
CA GLU A 138 27.10 46.27 14.52
C GLU A 138 26.18 45.93 13.33
N PRO A 139 24.88 45.73 13.59
CA PRO A 139 23.88 45.47 12.55
C PRO A 139 23.54 46.76 11.77
N ASP A 140 23.24 46.61 10.49
CA ASP A 140 22.84 47.73 9.63
C ASP A 140 21.36 48.13 9.84
N ALA A 141 20.54 47.18 10.29
CA ALA A 141 19.14 47.41 10.65
C ALA A 141 18.70 46.43 11.74
N VAL A 142 17.85 46.90 12.65
CA VAL A 142 17.27 46.11 13.74
C VAL A 142 15.75 46.18 13.61
N TYR A 143 15.09 45.03 13.64
CA TYR A 143 13.63 44.94 13.61
C TYR A 143 13.11 44.24 14.85
N VAL A 144 11.94 44.67 15.33
CA VAL A 144 11.28 44.07 16.49
C VAL A 144 9.87 43.66 16.11
N ALA A 145 9.54 42.40 16.39
CA ALA A 145 8.18 41.88 16.32
C ALA A 145 7.69 41.56 17.73
N THR A 146 6.50 42.06 18.09
CA THR A 146 5.88 41.87 19.41
C THR A 146 4.81 40.78 19.43
N GLY A 147 4.61 40.07 18.31
CA GLY A 147 3.65 38.97 18.18
C GLY A 147 3.99 37.76 19.06
N PRO A 148 5.23 37.26 19.05
CA PRO A 148 5.65 36.17 19.93
C PRO A 148 5.76 36.60 21.40
N PRO A 149 5.37 35.75 22.37
CA PRO A 149 5.54 36.04 23.79
C PRO A 149 7.03 36.17 24.14
N GLY A 150 7.44 37.35 24.60
CA GLY A 150 8.84 37.71 24.88
C GLY A 150 9.49 38.63 23.83
N GLY A 151 8.83 38.82 22.69
CA GLY A 151 9.33 39.60 21.55
C GLY A 151 10.33 38.83 20.70
N GLU A 152 10.46 39.24 19.44
CA GLU A 152 11.44 38.73 18.49
C GLU A 152 12.26 39.91 17.94
N VAL A 153 13.58 39.71 17.82
CA VAL A 153 14.50 40.72 17.26
C VAL A 153 15.23 40.13 16.07
N ALA A 154 15.10 40.78 14.91
CA ALA A 154 15.86 40.44 13.72
C ALA A 154 17.00 41.47 13.51
N LEU A 155 18.23 40.97 13.39
CA LEU A 155 19.43 41.75 13.10
C LEU A 155 19.79 41.55 11.63
N ALA A 156 19.68 42.61 10.83
CA ALA A 156 19.98 42.57 9.40
C ALA A 156 21.37 43.16 9.12
N TYR A 157 22.15 42.42 8.35
CA TYR A 157 23.51 42.77 7.95
C TYR A 157 23.58 42.92 6.43
N LYS A 158 24.21 43.98 5.95
CA LYS A 158 24.50 44.15 4.52
C LYS A 158 25.70 43.28 4.12
N PRO A 159 25.75 42.79 2.87
CA PRO A 159 26.89 42.03 2.37
C PRO A 159 28.19 42.83 2.49
N ARG A 160 29.22 42.24 3.10
CA ARG A 160 30.55 42.84 3.29
C ARG A 160 31.63 41.75 3.26
N PRO A 161 32.93 42.08 3.10
CA PRO A 161 33.99 41.07 3.16
C PRO A 161 33.89 40.26 4.48
N GLY A 162 33.66 38.95 4.37
CA GLY A 162 33.40 38.06 5.51
C GLY A 162 31.91 37.72 5.76
N ILE A 163 30.99 38.39 5.07
CA ILE A 163 29.54 38.14 5.12
C ILE A 163 28.98 38.09 3.67
N PRO A 164 28.97 36.91 3.03
CA PRO A 164 28.53 36.76 1.64
C PRO A 164 27.04 37.08 1.41
N LEU A 165 26.73 37.57 0.21
CA LEU A 165 25.36 37.90 -0.20
C LEU A 165 24.51 36.64 -0.38
N VAL A 166 23.37 36.61 0.30
CA VAL A 166 22.29 35.66 0.05
C VAL A 166 21.34 36.27 -0.97
N ARG A 167 21.29 35.70 -2.17
CA ARG A 167 20.50 36.24 -3.31
C ARG A 167 19.00 36.28 -3.04
N GLU A 168 18.52 35.43 -2.14
CA GLU A 168 17.09 35.29 -1.81
C GLU A 168 16.58 36.43 -0.92
N THR A 169 17.43 36.98 -0.05
CA THR A 169 17.06 38.01 0.92
C THR A 169 17.73 39.36 0.68
N GLY A 170 18.81 39.40 -0.12
CA GLY A 170 19.61 40.60 -0.31
C GLY A 170 20.52 40.94 0.88
N LEU A 171 20.53 40.11 1.93
CA LEU A 171 21.31 40.30 3.15
C LEU A 171 22.59 39.48 3.12
N GLY A 172 23.53 39.85 3.98
CA GLY A 172 24.73 39.07 4.24
C GLY A 172 24.51 38.06 5.37
N LEU A 173 24.94 36.80 5.19
CA LEU A 173 25.02 35.77 6.23
C LEU A 173 26.40 35.10 6.28
#